data_AF-A0A818KHW0-F1
#
_entry.id   AF-A0A818KHW0-F1
#
_cell.length_a   1.000
_cell.length_b   1.000
_cell.length_c   1.000
_cell.angle_alpha   90.00
_cell.angle_beta   90.00
_cell.angle_gamma   90.00
#
_symmetry.space_group_name_H-M   'P 1'
#
loop_
_entity.id
_entity.type
_entity.pdbx_description
1 polymer ?
#
loop_
_entity_poly.entity_id
_entity_poly.type
_entity_poly.pdbx_seq_one_letter_code
_entity_poly.pdbx_strand_id
1 'polypeptide(L)'
;MTSADLCAMYKPWDVQQDVVSTIMEEFWEEGDEEKRQGLQPQSLMDRSLAHELPKNQVTFIKSICIPCYSLIARILPETLPMLNGAKSNLHRWQQLADEQLQLTHTNVTANTSTDVMSNSSLTPPANNTRQPASS
;
A
#
# COMPACT_ATOMS: atom_id res chain seq x y z
N MET A 1 17.77 19.09 15.24
CA MET A 1 17.74 19.23 13.77
C MET A 1 16.76 18.22 13.16
N THR A 2 16.99 16.90 13.25
CA THR A 2 16.12 15.86 12.65
C THR A 2 14.63 15.96 12.97
N SER A 3 14.24 16.22 14.24
CA SER A 3 12.82 16.36 14.56
C SER A 3 12.16 17.64 14.04
N ALA A 4 12.95 18.68 13.75
CA ALA A 4 12.45 19.90 13.13
C ALA A 4 12.25 19.68 11.63
N ASP A 5 13.17 18.93 11.00
CA ASP A 5 13.06 18.51 9.60
C ASP A 5 11.82 17.65 9.36
N LEU A 6 11.56 16.69 10.25
CA LEU A 6 10.37 15.83 10.19
C LEU A 6 9.10 16.50 10.75
N CYS A 7 9.03 17.82 10.91
CA CYS A 7 7.97 18.45 11.70
C CYS A 7 6.54 18.26 11.17
N ALA A 8 6.40 18.00 9.86
CA ALA A 8 5.11 17.79 9.23
C ALA A 8 4.35 16.58 9.82
N MET A 9 5.07 15.56 10.30
CA MET A 9 4.49 14.27 10.70
C MET A 9 3.71 14.29 12.01
N TYR A 10 3.72 15.41 12.74
CA TYR A 10 2.90 15.62 13.94
C TYR A 10 1.94 16.82 13.83
N LYS A 11 1.84 17.44 12.65
CA LYS A 11 0.87 18.51 12.40
C LYS A 11 -0.55 17.93 12.34
N PRO A 12 -1.60 18.78 12.47
CA PRO A 12 -2.97 18.33 12.26
C PRO A 12 -3.12 17.56 10.95
N TRP A 13 -4.02 16.58 10.94
CA TRP A 13 -4.18 15.62 9.85
C TRP A 13 -4.22 16.28 8.47
N ASP A 14 -5.06 17.29 8.31
CA ASP A 14 -5.29 18.00 7.05
C ASP A 14 -3.98 18.61 6.52
N VAL A 15 -3.21 19.26 7.40
CA VAL A 15 -1.92 19.86 7.07
C VAL A 15 -0.89 18.78 6.70
N GLN A 16 -0.85 17.68 7.46
CA GLN A 16 0.08 16.60 7.16
C GLN A 16 -0.26 15.97 5.81
N GLN A 17 -1.54 15.74 5.53
CA GLN A 17 -2.01 15.13 4.29
C GLN A 17 -1.63 15.99 3.09
N ASP A 18 -1.80 17.31 3.17
CA ASP A 18 -1.42 18.24 2.11
C ASP A 18 0.09 18.23 1.85
N VAL A 19 0.90 18.24 2.92
CA VAL A 19 2.37 18.17 2.80
C VAL A 19 2.80 16.84 2.19
N VAL A 20 2.25 15.72 2.65
CA VAL A 20 2.55 14.39 2.09
C VAL A 20 2.15 14.32 0.62
N SER A 21 0.97 14.84 0.25
CA SER A 21 0.52 14.86 -1.14
C SER A 21 1.45 15.67 -2.03
N THR A 22 1.95 16.81 -1.55
CA THR A 22 2.89 17.66 -2.30
C THR A 22 4.21 16.94 -2.53
N ILE A 23 4.78 16.33 -1.48
CA ILE A 23 6.05 15.58 -1.58
C ILE A 23 5.90 14.38 -2.53
N MET A 24 4.77 13.68 -2.47
CA MET A 24 4.54 12.52 -3.34
C MET A 24 4.38 12.92 -4.81
N GLU A 25 3.78 14.08 -5.09
CA GLU A 25 3.71 14.58 -6.47
C GLU A 25 5.12 14.85 -7.01
N GLU A 26 5.99 15.49 -6.25
CA GLU A 26 7.39 15.71 -6.64
C GLU A 26 8.13 14.38 -6.91
N PHE A 27 7.95 13.38 -6.03
CA PHE A 27 8.54 12.05 -6.23
C PHE A 27 8.01 11.34 -7.47
N TRP A 28 6.73 11.52 -7.80
CA TRP A 28 6.15 10.93 -9.00
C TRP A 28 6.59 11.64 -10.27
N GLU A 29 6.74 12.96 -10.25
CA GLU A 29 7.31 13.73 -11.36
C GLU A 29 8.75 13.29 -11.66
N GLU A 30 9.56 13.08 -10.62
CA GLU A 30 10.92 12.54 -10.75
C GLU A 30 10.90 11.10 -11.30
N GLY A 31 10.06 10.22 -10.76
CA GLY A 31 9.94 8.85 -11.24
C GLY A 31 9.46 8.74 -12.70
N ASP A 32 8.57 9.65 -13.13
CA ASP A 32 8.12 9.75 -14.52
C ASP A 32 9.24 10.22 -15.45
N GLU A 33 10.12 11.12 -14.99
CA GLU A 33 11.31 11.54 -15.72
C GLU A 33 12.30 10.38 -15.89
N GLU A 34 12.56 9.62 -14.82
CA GLU A 34 13.42 8.43 -14.87
C GLU A 34 12.89 7.40 -15.88
N LYS A 35 11.58 7.14 -15.88
CA LYS A 35 10.93 6.25 -16.87
C LYS A 35 11.10 6.75 -18.30
N ARG A 36 10.99 8.07 -18.52
CA ARG A 36 11.19 8.67 -19.85
C ARG A 36 12.62 8.49 -20.36
N GLN A 37 13.58 8.46 -19.44
CA GLN A 37 14.99 8.18 -19.73
C GLN A 37 15.30 6.68 -19.87
N GLY A 38 14.30 5.81 -19.74
CA GLY A 38 14.45 4.36 -19.81
C GLY A 38 15.00 3.72 -18.53
N LEU A 39 15.02 4.46 -17.43
CA LEU A 39 15.40 3.96 -16.11
C LEU A 39 14.17 3.40 -15.38
N GLN A 40 14.41 2.55 -14.39
CA GLN A 40 13.36 2.02 -13.52
C GLN A 40 13.38 2.80 -12.20
N PRO A 41 12.31 3.53 -11.86
CA PRO A 41 12.29 4.32 -10.65
C PRO A 41 12.13 3.46 -9.41
N GLN A 42 12.46 4.04 -8.26
CA GLN A 42 12.19 3.40 -6.98
C GLN A 42 10.67 3.23 -6.78
N SER A 43 10.27 2.19 -6.06
CA SER A 43 8.85 1.85 -5.85
C SER A 43 8.02 3.01 -5.26
N LEU A 44 8.61 3.84 -4.38
CA LEU A 44 7.92 5.01 -3.82
C LEU A 44 7.66 6.11 -4.86
N MET A 45 8.54 6.24 -5.85
CA MET A 45 8.48 7.23 -6.93
C MET A 45 7.63 6.73 -8.11
N ASP A 46 7.24 5.45 -8.13
CA ASP A 46 6.36 4.93 -9.17
C ASP A 46 4.90 5.30 -8.89
N ARG A 47 4.34 6.24 -9.66
CA ARG A 47 2.93 6.65 -9.55
C ARG A 47 1.93 5.48 -9.69
N SER A 48 2.29 4.39 -10.39
CA SER A 48 1.41 3.20 -10.48
C SER A 48 1.26 2.45 -9.14
N LEU A 49 2.19 2.66 -8.22
CA LEU A 49 2.19 2.11 -6.86
C LEU A 49 1.65 3.13 -5.83
N ALA A 50 0.99 4.21 -6.26
CA ALA A 50 0.43 5.23 -5.37
C ALA A 50 -0.57 4.66 -4.34
N HIS A 51 -1.22 3.53 -4.65
CA HIS A 51 -2.09 2.83 -3.72
C HIS A 51 -1.35 2.31 -2.47
N GLU A 52 -0.03 2.13 -2.50
CA GLU A 52 0.76 1.70 -1.35
C GLU A 52 1.10 2.85 -0.38
N LEU A 53 0.80 4.11 -0.76
CA LEU A 53 1.17 5.29 0.01
C LEU A 53 0.76 5.21 1.50
N PRO A 54 -0.48 4.82 1.88
CA PRO A 54 -0.85 4.71 3.29
C PRO A 54 0.03 3.74 4.07
N LYS A 55 0.34 2.57 3.51
CA LYS A 55 1.23 1.58 4.12
C LYS A 55 2.66 2.12 4.28
N ASN A 56 3.15 2.86 3.29
CA ASN A 56 4.46 3.49 3.33
C ASN A 56 4.51 4.56 4.45
N GLN A 57 3.47 5.38 4.57
CA GLN A 57 3.35 6.39 5.64
C GLN A 57 3.28 5.76 7.03
N VAL A 58 2.50 4.68 7.21
CA VAL A 58 2.49 3.90 8.47
C VAL A 58 3.90 3.45 8.84
N THR A 59 4.62 2.87 7.88
CA THR A 59 5.97 2.32 8.10
C THR A 59 6.95 3.44 8.46
N PHE A 60 6.91 4.56 7.75
CA PHE A 60 7.76 5.72 7.97
C PHE A 60 7.53 6.33 9.36
N ILE A 61 6.27 6.65 9.68
CA ILE A 61 5.93 7.28 10.97
C ILE A 61 6.30 6.35 12.12
N LYS A 62 5.96 5.07 12.03
CA LYS A 62 6.23 4.08 13.09
C LYS A 62 7.73 3.84 13.30
N SER A 63 8.50 3.75 12.23
CA SER A 63 9.90 3.31 12.29
C SER A 63 10.90 4.46 12.47
N ILE A 64 10.55 5.66 11.99
CA ILE A 64 11.45 6.82 11.99
C ILE A 64 10.93 7.90 12.95
N CYS A 65 9.70 8.36 12.76
CA CYS A 65 9.18 9.53 13.45
C CYS A 65 8.91 9.26 14.94
N ILE A 66 8.21 8.16 15.26
CA ILE A 66 7.85 7.82 16.64
C ILE A 66 9.09 7.63 17.54
N PRO A 67 10.13 6.85 17.15
CA PRO A 67 11.36 6.77 17.94
C PRO A 67 12.03 8.13 18.13
N CYS A 68 12.07 8.96 17.08
CA CYS A 68 12.66 10.30 17.13
C CYS A 68 11.95 11.19 18.15
N TYR A 69 10.63 11.32 18.09
CA TYR A 69 9.87 12.18 19.01
C TYR A 69 9.78 11.60 20.42
N SER A 70 9.79 10.28 20.57
CA SER A 70 9.84 9.62 21.88
C SER A 70 11.11 9.97 22.63
N LEU A 71 12.26 9.95 21.94
CA LEU A 71 13.53 10.35 22.53
C LEU A 71 13.52 11.82 22.97
N ILE A 72 12.97 12.72 22.15
CA ILE A 72 12.91 14.15 22.46
C ILE A 72 11.95 14.41 23.62
N ALA A 73 10.77 13.80 23.63
CA ALA A 73 9.81 13.93 24.73
C ALA A 73 10.37 13.42 26.06
N ARG A 74 11.26 12.42 26.04
CA ARG A 74 11.95 11.95 27.24
C ARG A 74 12.94 12.97 27.82
N ILE A 75 13.54 13.81 26.96
CA ILE A 75 14.52 14.84 27.36
C ILE A 75 13.82 16.17 27.68
N LEU A 76 12.82 16.53 26.87
CA LEU A 76 12.03 17.75 26.94
C LEU A 76 10.53 17.38 26.99
N PRO A 77 9.97 17.12 28.18
CA PRO A 77 8.59 16.66 28.34
C PRO A 77 7.52 17.55 27.69
N GLU A 78 7.79 18.86 27.58
CA GLU A 78 6.93 19.84 26.91
C GLU A 78 6.70 19.53 25.41
N THR A 79 7.52 18.66 24.81
CA THR A 79 7.37 18.22 23.42
C THR A 79 6.47 16.98 23.26
N LEU A 80 5.88 16.45 24.34
CA LEU A 80 4.89 15.37 24.28
C LEU A 80 3.75 15.59 23.25
N PRO A 81 3.23 16.81 23.04
CA PRO A 81 2.23 17.04 22.00
C PRO A 81 2.69 16.63 20.60
N MET A 82 3.98 16.75 20.27
CA MET A 82 4.54 16.32 18.99
C MET A 82 4.47 14.79 18.86
N LEU A 83 4.85 14.06 19.90
CA LEU A 83 4.74 12.59 19.91
C LEU A 83 3.27 12.14 19.79
N ASN A 84 2.37 12.81 20.50
CA ASN A 84 0.94 12.49 20.46
C ASN A 84 0.34 12.78 19.07
N GLY A 85 0.66 13.92 18.47
CA GLY A 85 0.24 14.25 17.10
C GLY A 85 0.69 13.21 16.09
N ALA A 86 1.96 12.78 16.16
CA ALA A 86 2.48 11.72 15.29
C ALA A 86 1.77 10.37 15.49
N LYS A 87 1.40 10.02 16.73
CA LYS A 87 0.61 8.80 17.00
C LYS A 87 -0.81 8.90 16.46
N SER A 88 -1.45 10.06 16.56
CA SER A 88 -2.77 10.30 15.98
C SER A 88 -2.73 10.15 14.45
N ASN A 89 -1.74 10.75 13.80
CA ASN A 89 -1.55 10.62 12.36
C ASN A 89 -1.22 9.19 11.93
N LEU A 90 -0.39 8.47 12.70
CA LEU A 90 -0.13 7.05 12.48
C LEU A 90 -1.42 6.22 12.50
N HIS A 91 -2.30 6.47 13.47
CA HIS A 91 -3.58 5.78 13.55
C HIS A 91 -4.45 6.05 12.32
N ARG A 92 -4.50 7.31 11.87
CA ARG A 92 -5.28 7.69 10.68
C ARG A 92 -4.74 7.05 9.40
N TRP A 93 -3.42 7.00 9.23
CA TRP A 93 -2.81 6.28 8.11
C TRP A 93 -3.06 4.76 8.18
N GLN A 94 -3.08 4.17 9.38
CA GLN A 94 -3.42 2.76 9.54
C GLN A 94 -4.85 2.48 9.10
N GLN A 95 -5.81 3.34 9.45
CA GLN A 95 -7.20 3.23 8.98
C GLN A 95 -7.26 3.24 7.44
N LEU A 96 -6.57 4.19 6.80
CA LEU A 96 -6.53 4.28 5.34
C LEU A 96 -5.89 3.04 4.68
N ALA A 97 -4.81 2.51 5.27
CA ALA A 97 -4.18 1.28 4.79
C ALA A 97 -5.12 0.07 4.92
N ASP A 98 -5.85 -0.03 6.03
CA ASP A 98 -6.80 -1.11 6.28
C ASP A 98 -8.02 -1.02 5.35
N GLU A 99 -8.51 0.18 5.07
CA GLU A 99 -9.59 0.44 4.09
C GLU A 99 -9.16 0.02 2.68
N GLN A 100 -7.94 0.36 2.26
CA GLN A 100 -7.41 -0.06 0.97
C GLN A 100 -7.32 -1.58 0.83
N LEU A 101 -6.83 -2.29 1.87
CA LEU A 101 -6.76 -3.75 1.84
C LEU A 101 -8.14 -4.40 1.68
N GLN A 102 -9.17 -3.87 2.34
CA GLN A 102 -10.54 -4.37 2.24
C GLN A 102 -11.13 -4.18 0.84
N LEU A 103 -10.86 -3.05 0.18
CA LEU A 103 -11.28 -2.80 -1.20
C LEU A 103 -10.66 -3.82 -2.17
N THR A 104 -9.37 -4.13 -2.00
CA THR A 104 -8.68 -5.12 -2.84
C THR A 104 -9.29 -6.52 -2.67
N HIS A 105 -9.63 -6.92 -1.44
CA HIS A 105 -10.23 -8.23 -1.16
C HIS A 105 -11.66 -8.37 -1.70
N THR A 106 -12.45 -7.30 -1.62
CA THR A 106 -13.85 -7.31 -2.10
C THR A 106 -13.92 -7.48 -3.62
N ASN A 107 -13.02 -6.83 -4.37
CA ASN A 107 -12.95 -6.94 -5.82
C ASN A 107 -12.55 -8.34 -6.32
N VAL A 108 -11.67 -9.04 -5.60
CA VAL A 108 -11.28 -10.43 -5.94
C VAL A 108 -12.47 -11.40 -5.78
N THR A 109 -13.29 -11.19 -4.74
CA THR A 109 -14.44 -12.07 -4.45
C THR A 109 -15.58 -11.87 -5.45
N ALA A 110 -15.79 -10.64 -5.91
CA ALA A 110 -16.77 -10.33 -6.96
C ALA A 110 -16.39 -10.92 -8.33
N ASN A 111 -15.11 -10.86 -8.71
CA ASN A 111 -14.64 -11.39 -10.00
C ASN A 111 -14.54 -12.93 -10.04
N THR A 112 -14.41 -13.59 -8.89
CA THR A 112 -14.38 -15.07 -8.83
C THR A 112 -15.78 -15.70 -8.99
N SER A 113 -16.85 -14.92 -8.81
CA SER A 113 -18.23 -15.41 -8.90
C SER A 113 -18.77 -15.54 -10.32
N THR A 114 -18.09 -15.00 -11.34
CA THR A 114 -18.57 -14.99 -12.74
C THR A 114 -18.02 -16.10 -13.64
N ASP A 115 -17.02 -16.89 -13.20
CA ASP A 115 -16.38 -17.92 -14.05
C ASP A 115 -16.83 -19.38 -13.79
N VAL A 116 -17.75 -19.63 -12.85
CA VAL A 116 -18.11 -21.02 -12.46
C VAL A 116 -19.35 -21.58 -13.17
N MET A 117 -20.06 -20.82 -14.02
CA MET A 117 -21.31 -21.28 -14.67
C MET A 117 -21.24 -21.58 -16.18
N SER A 118 -20.07 -21.87 -16.75
CA SER A 118 -20.01 -22.27 -18.17
C SER A 118 -18.92 -23.30 -18.50
N ASN A 119 -18.97 -24.48 -17.88
CA ASN A 119 -18.56 -25.70 -18.61
C ASN A 119 -19.19 -26.97 -17.99
N SER A 120 -20.45 -27.24 -18.32
CA SER A 120 -21.11 -28.51 -18.05
C SER A 120 -21.57 -29.14 -19.36
N SER A 121 -20.69 -29.92 -19.99
CA SER A 121 -21.10 -31.05 -20.84
C SER A 121 -19.88 -31.72 -21.47
N LEU A 122 -19.45 -32.86 -20.92
CA LEU A 122 -18.88 -33.96 -21.70
C LEU A 122 -19.10 -35.26 -20.90
N THR A 123 -20.18 -35.96 -21.24
CA THR A 123 -20.43 -37.35 -20.83
C THR A 123 -19.47 -38.29 -21.56
N PRO A 124 -18.88 -39.31 -20.92
CA PRO A 124 -18.08 -40.32 -21.61
C PRO A 124 -18.98 -41.42 -22.23
N PRO A 125 -18.78 -41.87 -23.48
CA PRO A 125 -19.46 -43.04 -24.00
C PRO A 125 -18.72 -44.34 -23.63
N ALA A 126 -19.52 -45.39 -23.57
CA ALA A 126 -19.25 -46.69 -22.98
C ALA A 126 -18.26 -47.60 -23.75
N ASN A 127 -17.64 -48.47 -22.96
CA ASN A 127 -16.91 -49.69 -23.29
C ASN A 127 -17.76 -50.71 -24.10
N ASN A 128 -17.25 -51.34 -25.17
CA ASN A 128 -17.06 -52.81 -25.27
C ASN A 128 -16.54 -53.35 -26.64
N THR A 129 -15.54 -54.24 -26.54
CA THR A 129 -15.22 -55.45 -27.35
C THR A 129 -15.31 -55.47 -28.90
N ARG A 130 -14.20 -55.81 -29.55
CA ARG A 130 -13.94 -57.16 -30.16
C ARG A 130 -12.58 -57.24 -30.88
N GLN A 131 -11.76 -58.20 -30.46
CA GLN A 131 -10.81 -58.96 -31.31
C GLN A 131 -11.53 -59.56 -32.56
N PRO A 132 -10.85 -60.02 -33.64
CA PRO A 132 -9.67 -60.90 -33.58
C PRO A 132 -8.66 -60.86 -34.77
N ALA A 133 -7.66 -61.74 -34.64
CA ALA A 133 -7.04 -62.59 -35.68
C ALA A 133 -5.95 -62.02 -36.62
N SER A 134 -4.72 -62.44 -36.30
CA SER A 134 -3.71 -63.11 -37.16
C SER A 134 -3.47 -62.65 -38.60
N SER A 135 -2.21 -62.31 -38.89
CA SER A 135 -1.27 -63.20 -39.60
C SER A 135 0.17 -62.75 -39.39
#